data_AF-A0A1L5KQJ4-F1
#
_entry.id   AF-A0A1L5KQJ4-F1
#
_cell.length_a   1.000
_cell.length_b   1.000
_cell.length_c   1.000
_cell.angle_alpha   90.00
_cell.angle_beta   90.00
_cell.angle_gamma   90.00
#
_symmetry.space_group_name_H-M   'P 1'
#
loop_
_entity.id
_entity.type
_entity.pdbx_description
1 polymer ?
#
loop_
_entity_poly.entity_id
_entity_poly.type
_entity_poly.pdbx_seq_one_letter_code
_entity_poly.pdbx_strand_id
1 'polypeptide(L)' 'MKLTFDGISSCWEESIPLGNGRMGAVLCSEPETDVLYLNDDTLWSGYPHAETSPVTPEIVAKARQASLQD' A
#
# COMPACT_ATOMS: atom_id res chain seq x y z
N MET A 1 5.80 1.71 -26.51
CA MET A 1 4.82 0.70 -26.06
C MET A 1 3.63 1.44 -25.46
N LYS A 2 2.40 1.00 -25.71
CA LYS A 2 1.16 1.64 -25.23
C LYS A 2 0.23 0.56 -24.68
N LEU A 3 -0.47 0.87 -23.58
CA LEU A 3 -1.61 0.09 -23.10
C LEU A 3 -2.90 0.81 -23.51
N THR A 4 -3.86 0.06 -24.05
CA THR A 4 -5.17 0.55 -24.50
C THR A 4 -6.24 -0.41 -24.03
N PHE A 5 -7.36 0.12 -23.58
CA PHE A 5 -8.49 -0.64 -23.05
C PHE A 5 -9.77 -0.14 -23.70
N ASP A 6 -10.66 -1.07 -24.04
CA ASP A 6 -12.00 -0.78 -24.55
C ASP A 6 -12.98 -1.01 -23.40
N GLY A 7 -13.47 0.06 -22.77
CA GLY A 7 -14.42 -0.05 -21.65
C GLY A 7 -14.27 1.05 -20.60
N ILE A 8 -15.07 0.92 -19.56
CA ILE A 8 -15.05 1.78 -18.36
C ILE A 8 -14.30 1.06 -17.24
N SER A 9 -13.86 1.82 -16.23
CA SER A 9 -13.30 1.29 -15.00
C SER A 9 -14.07 1.89 -13.83
N SER A 10 -15.07 1.14 -13.36
CA SER A 10 -15.97 1.57 -12.27
C SER A 10 -15.46 1.19 -10.88
N CYS A 11 -14.40 0.38 -10.79
CA CYS A 11 -13.72 0.07 -9.54
C CYS A 11 -12.20 0.29 -9.65
N TRP A 12 -11.58 0.51 -8.49
CA TRP A 12 -10.18 0.92 -8.38
C TRP A 12 -9.21 -0.13 -8.93
N GLU A 13 -9.52 -1.42 -8.80
CA GLU A 13 -8.68 -2.52 -9.23
C GLU A 13 -8.55 -2.63 -10.76
N GLU A 14 -9.50 -2.08 -11.52
CA GLU A 14 -9.53 -2.10 -12.98
C GLU A 14 -8.97 -0.80 -13.60
N SER A 15 -8.58 0.15 -12.75
CA SER A 15 -8.22 1.50 -13.15
C SER A 15 -6.76 1.65 -13.57
N ILE A 16 -6.45 2.79 -14.17
CA ILE A 16 -5.10 3.06 -14.69
C ILE A 16 -4.29 3.84 -13.65
N PRO A 17 -3.21 3.25 -13.09
CA PRO A 17 -2.32 3.95 -12.18
C PRO A 17 -1.30 4.80 -12.96
N LEU A 18 -1.05 6.00 -12.45
CA LEU A 18 -0.09 6.97 -12.96
C LEU A 18 0.72 7.52 -11.78
N GLY A 19 2.00 7.84 -11.97
CA GLY A 19 2.79 8.42 -10.89
C GLY A 19 4.16 8.91 -11.32
N ASN A 20 4.75 9.78 -10.50
CA ASN A 20 6.09 10.34 -10.71
C ASN A 20 7.09 9.95 -9.60
N GLY A 21 6.77 8.93 -8.83
CA GLY A 21 7.57 8.46 -7.69
C GLY A 21 7.27 9.14 -6.36
N ARG A 22 6.63 10.32 -6.36
CA ARG A 22 6.15 11.02 -5.14
C ARG A 22 4.63 11.06 -5.07
N MET A 23 4.02 11.60 -6.13
CA MET A 23 2.57 11.69 -6.26
C MET A 23 2.08 10.59 -7.20
N GLY A 24 0.96 9.97 -6.82
CA GLY A 24 0.27 8.97 -7.61
C GLY A 24 -1.18 9.36 -7.86
N ALA A 25 -1.74 8.87 -8.95
CA ALA A 25 -3.16 8.95 -9.25
C ALA A 25 -3.64 7.62 -9.83
N VAL A 26 -4.86 7.22 -9.50
CA VAL A 26 -5.56 6.12 -10.15
C VAL A 26 -6.83 6.68 -10.79
N LEU A 27 -6.95 6.54 -12.10
CA LEU A 27 -8.10 7.02 -12.88
C LEU A 27 -9.15 5.91 -13.01
N CYS A 28 -10.27 6.05 -12.31
CA CYS A 28 -11.52 5.35 -12.61
C CYS A 28 -12.29 6.19 -13.62
N SER A 29 -12.64 5.59 -14.76
CA SER A 29 -13.49 6.22 -15.76
C SER A 29 -14.88 5.61 -15.68
N GLU A 30 -15.86 6.37 -15.18
CA GLU A 30 -17.28 6.04 -15.34
C GLU A 30 -17.93 6.98 -16.37
N PRO A 31 -18.98 6.54 -17.09
CA PRO A 31 -19.57 7.33 -18.18
C PRO A 31 -20.02 8.73 -17.78
N GLU A 32 -20.48 8.90 -16.54
CA GLU A 32 -21.08 10.15 -16.06
C GLU A 32 -20.11 10.99 -15.22
N THR A 33 -19.05 10.41 -14.65
CA THR A 33 -18.10 11.11 -13.79
C THR A 33 -16.77 10.37 -13.73
N ASP A 34 -15.69 11.08 -14.04
CA ASP A 34 -14.34 10.57 -13.79
C ASP A 34 -13.95 10.77 -12.33
N VAL A 35 -13.28 9.76 -11.76
CA VAL A 35 -12.72 9.83 -10.40
C VAL A 35 -11.21 9.63 -10.48
N LEU A 36 -10.45 10.60 -9.95
CA LEU A 36 -9.03 10.44 -9.69
C LEU A 36 -8.79 10.21 -8.20
N TYR A 37 -8.34 9.02 -7.85
CA TYR A 37 -7.84 8.72 -6.51
C TYR A 37 -6.38 9.17 -6.40
N LEU A 38 -6.13 10.16 -5.54
CA LEU A 38 -4.80 10.73 -5.35
C LEU A 38 -4.05 10.04 -4.20
N ASN A 39 -2.74 9.87 -4.39
CA ASN A 39 -1.83 9.35 -3.38
C ASN A 39 -0.58 10.24 -3.28
N ASP A 40 -0.02 10.31 -2.08
CA ASP A 40 1.28 10.90 -1.79
C ASP A 40 2.11 9.85 -1.04
N ASP A 41 3.34 9.59 -1.49
CA ASP A 41 4.21 8.55 -0.95
C ASP A 41 4.59 8.77 0.52
N THR A 42 4.42 9.99 1.03
CA THR A 42 4.70 10.35 2.42
C THR A 42 3.46 10.40 3.33
N LEU A 43 2.25 10.21 2.79
CA LEU A 43 1.01 10.28 3.58
C LEU A 43 0.76 9.01 4.39
N TRP A 44 1.59 8.83 5.41
CA TRP A 44 1.48 7.74 6.37
C TRP A 44 0.80 8.22 7.66
N SER A 45 0.06 7.31 8.29
CA SER A 45 -0.43 7.53 9.64
C SER A 45 0.69 7.29 10.67
N GLY A 46 0.50 7.82 11.88
CA GLY A 46 1.48 7.71 12.97
C GLY A 46 2.52 8.83 12.96
N TYR A 47 3.55 8.64 13.78
CA TYR A 47 4.67 9.56 13.96
C TYR A 47 5.86 8.79 14.56
N PRO A 48 7.09 9.30 14.49
CA PRO A 48 8.23 8.67 15.15
C PRO A 48 7.93 8.42 16.63
N HIS A 49 7.90 7.15 17.03
CA HIS A 49 7.56 6.73 18.39
C HIS A 49 8.68 5.86 18.94
N ALA A 50 9.12 6.17 20.17
CA ALA A 50 10.27 5.51 20.80
C ALA A 50 9.91 4.16 21.46
N GLU A 51 8.63 3.88 21.66
CA GLU A 51 8.20 2.70 22.42
C GLU A 51 8.07 1.48 21.49
N THR A 52 9.21 0.86 21.21
CA THR A 52 9.24 -0.58 20.93
C THR A 52 10.04 -1.24 22.02
N SER A 53 9.42 -2.15 22.77
CA SER A 53 10.16 -3.01 23.70
C SER A 53 11.31 -3.66 22.93
N PRO A 54 12.56 -3.57 23.41
CA PRO A 54 13.70 -4.05 22.65
C PRO A 54 13.58 -5.56 22.44
N VAL A 55 13.63 -5.99 21.18
CA VAL A 55 13.78 -7.41 20.86
C VAL A 55 15.19 -7.82 21.24
N THR A 56 15.34 -8.59 22.32
CA THR A 56 16.63 -9.07 22.79
C THR A 56 16.93 -10.47 22.25
N PRO A 57 18.22 -10.89 22.19
CA PRO A 57 18.58 -12.26 21.83
C PRO A 57 17.90 -13.32 22.69
N GLU A 58 17.65 -13.02 23.97
CA GLU A 58 16.95 -13.94 24.89
C GLU A 58 15.48 -14.13 24.50
N ILE A 59 14.78 -13.05 24.15
CA ILE A 59 13.38 -13.11 23.67
C ILE A 59 13.32 -13.94 22.38
N VAL A 60 14.26 -13.72 21.46
CA VAL A 60 14.35 -14.49 20.21
C VAL A 60 14.61 -15.98 20.49
N ALA A 61 15.51 -16.31 21.42
CA ALA A 61 15.81 -17.69 21.78
C ALA A 61 14.59 -18.40 22.39
N LYS A 62 13.87 -17.73 23.30
CA LYS A 62 12.63 -18.25 23.90
C LYS A 62 11.54 -18.49 22.85
N ALA A 63 11.33 -17.54 21.94
CA ALA A 63 10.36 -17.68 20.87
C ALA A 63 10.68 -18.85 19.92
N ARG A 64 11.97 -19.04 19.56
CA ARG A 64 12.42 -20.17 18.74
C ARG A 64 12.18 -21.51 19.44
N GLN A 65 12.48 -21.61 20.73
CA GLN A 65 12.25 -22.84 21.49
C GLN A 65 10.76 -23.17 21.56
N ALA A 66 9.90 -22.18 21.82
CA ALA A 66 8.45 -22.38 21.87
C ALA A 66 7.88 -22.85 20.52
N SER A 67 8.36 -22.28 19.40
CA SER A 67 7.93 -22.68 18.05
C SER A 67 8.33 -24.11 17.64
N LEU A 68 9.25 -24.75 18.37
CA LEU A 68 9.72 -26.11 18.09
C LEU A 68 9.06 -27.17 18.99
N GLN A 69 8.17 -26.74 19.90
CA GLN A 69 7.41 -27.62 20.79
C GLN A 69 6.00 -27.94 20.27
N ASP A 70 5.62 -27.37 19.11
CA ASP A 70 4.45 -27.74 18.29
C ASP A 70 4.86 -28.77 17.21
#